data_AF-A0A1B6F617-F1
#
_entry.id   AF-A0A1B6F617-F1
#
_cell.length_a   1.000
_cell.length_b   1.000
_cell.length_c   1.000
_cell.angle_alpha   90.00
_cell.angle_beta   90.00
_cell.angle_gamma   90.00
#
_symmetry.space_group_name_H-M   'P 1'
#
loop_
_entity.id
_entity.type
_entity.pdbx_description
1 polymer ?
#
loop_
_entity_poly.entity_id
_entity_poly.type
_entity_poly.pdbx_seq_one_letter_code
_entity_poly.pdbx_strand_id
1 'polypeptide(L)'
;YKYGNGDDGVYLVKSTFLIGEESVSLLYPYTTAADFTEFSKVLSETSRIPWTEKFVFEVTARRLMPTIQQVSAAKGCDLEMEEGAIFFIPPEGEIEDKLLPEDVYLGPLDENHAAEVNENWPFKFPGSEMFVALQIQNNFGLGLFRKSDNKMLSSSVSFHSGGIFILYSNPNFRSRGYGEVIIRGMATEIRRQGRIPFGNIMTENIASTKL
;
A
#
# COMPACT_ATOMS: atom_id res chain seq x y z
N TYR A 1 2.21 -18.36 -9.32
CA TYR A 1 1.70 -19.27 -10.35
C TYR A 1 1.84 -18.58 -11.69
N LYS A 2 2.36 -19.27 -12.70
CA LYS A 2 2.50 -18.76 -14.07
C LYS A 2 1.84 -19.76 -15.01
N TYR A 3 1.01 -19.26 -15.90
CA TYR A 3 0.44 -19.99 -17.02
C TYR A 3 0.78 -19.24 -18.31
N GLY A 4 1.24 -19.94 -19.35
CA GLY A 4 1.67 -19.32 -20.60
C GLY A 4 3.08 -18.68 -20.55
N ASN A 5 3.35 -17.76 -21.47
CA ASN A 5 4.67 -17.16 -21.69
C ASN A 5 4.76 -15.72 -21.10
N GLY A 6 5.82 -14.98 -21.44
CA GLY A 6 6.05 -13.60 -20.98
C GLY A 6 5.11 -12.55 -21.55
N ASP A 7 4.57 -12.80 -22.74
CA ASP A 7 3.92 -11.80 -23.59
C ASP A 7 2.40 -11.77 -23.40
N ASP A 8 1.77 -12.89 -23.05
CA ASP A 8 0.32 -13.02 -22.85
C ASP A 8 -0.07 -13.91 -21.67
N GLY A 9 0.91 -14.41 -20.91
CA GLY A 9 0.67 -15.32 -19.80
C GLY A 9 -0.15 -14.72 -18.66
N VAL A 10 -0.71 -15.62 -17.85
CA VAL A 10 -1.40 -15.27 -16.60
C VAL A 10 -0.47 -15.54 -15.43
N TYR A 11 -0.27 -14.51 -14.63
CA TYR A 11 0.54 -14.52 -13.43
C TYR A 11 -0.38 -14.28 -12.25
N LEU A 12 -0.27 -15.15 -11.25
CA LEU A 12 -0.92 -14.98 -9.96
C LEU A 12 0.14 -15.13 -8.88
N VAL A 13 0.51 -14.01 -8.27
CA VAL A 13 1.38 -13.99 -7.09
C VAL A 13 0.49 -14.03 -5.85
N LYS A 14 0.88 -14.85 -4.87
CA LYS A 14 0.22 -14.93 -3.56
C LYS A 14 1.27 -14.69 -2.50
N SER A 15 1.01 -13.74 -1.61
CA SER A 15 1.75 -13.54 -0.37
C SER A 15 0.81 -13.84 0.78
N THR A 16 1.24 -14.64 1.75
CA THR A 16 0.43 -14.94 2.94
C THR A 16 1.13 -14.37 4.16
N PHE A 17 0.41 -13.53 4.89
CA PHE A 17 0.90 -12.94 6.14
C PHE A 17 0.22 -13.65 7.30
N LEU A 18 1.03 -14.18 8.21
CA LEU A 18 0.58 -14.75 9.48
C LEU A 18 0.53 -13.62 10.50
N ILE A 19 -0.65 -13.40 11.07
CA ILE A 19 -0.95 -12.30 11.97
C ILE A 19 -1.61 -12.90 13.22
N GLY A 20 -0.77 -13.27 14.19
CA GLY A 20 -1.21 -14.07 15.32
C GLY A 20 -1.70 -15.45 14.87
N GLU A 21 -2.95 -15.80 15.21
CA GLU A 21 -3.60 -17.03 14.77
C GLU A 21 -4.34 -16.89 13.42
N GLU A 22 -4.48 -15.67 12.91
CA GLU A 22 -5.11 -15.42 11.62
C GLU A 22 -4.08 -15.37 10.48
N SER A 23 -4.54 -15.62 9.25
CA SER A 23 -3.75 -15.40 8.05
C SER A 23 -4.53 -14.60 7.02
N VAL A 24 -3.86 -13.66 6.36
CA VAL A 24 -4.42 -12.93 5.21
C VAL A 24 -3.57 -13.19 3.97
N SER A 25 -4.25 -13.50 2.86
CA SER A 25 -3.60 -13.70 1.57
C SER A 25 -3.74 -12.47 0.68
N LEU A 26 -2.62 -11.89 0.25
CA LEU A 26 -2.60 -10.85 -0.78
C LEU A 26 -2.36 -11.50 -2.14
N LEU A 27 -3.20 -11.20 -3.11
CA LEU A 27 -3.20 -11.77 -4.45
C LEU A 27 -2.93 -10.67 -5.49
N TYR A 28 -1.96 -10.92 -6.37
CA TYR A 28 -1.58 -10.01 -7.46
C TYR A 28 -1.77 -10.71 -8.80
N PRO A 29 -2.99 -10.65 -9.37
CA PRO A 29 -3.26 -11.17 -10.70
C PRO A 29 -2.74 -10.20 -11.76
N TYR A 30 -2.05 -10.74 -12.77
CA TYR A 30 -1.51 -9.97 -13.87
C TYR A 30 -1.56 -10.78 -15.17
N THR A 31 -1.86 -10.11 -16.27
CA THR A 31 -1.70 -10.61 -17.63
C THR A 31 -1.61 -9.42 -18.57
N THR A 32 -0.86 -9.51 -19.66
CA THR A 32 -0.80 -8.51 -20.74
C THR A 32 -1.77 -8.81 -21.88
N ALA A 33 -2.43 -9.98 -21.86
CA ALA A 33 -3.38 -10.39 -22.89
C ALA A 33 -4.52 -9.37 -23.04
N ALA A 34 -4.98 -9.19 -24.28
CA ALA A 34 -6.17 -8.38 -24.59
C ALA A 34 -7.47 -9.18 -24.38
N ASP A 35 -7.41 -10.50 -24.57
CA ASP A 35 -8.49 -11.44 -24.28
C ASP A 35 -8.29 -12.05 -22.89
N PHE A 36 -9.35 -12.05 -22.06
CA PHE A 36 -9.33 -12.55 -20.69
C PHE A 36 -9.87 -13.97 -20.54
N THR A 37 -10.06 -14.72 -21.62
CA THR A 37 -10.52 -16.11 -21.57
C THR A 37 -9.60 -16.99 -20.72
N GLU A 38 -8.29 -16.99 -20.99
CA GLU A 38 -7.32 -17.77 -20.20
C GLU A 38 -7.17 -17.21 -18.78
N PHE A 39 -7.29 -15.89 -18.60
CA PHE A 39 -7.28 -15.26 -17.28
C PHE A 39 -8.46 -15.74 -16.41
N SER A 40 -9.67 -15.72 -16.95
CA SER A 40 -10.88 -16.21 -16.29
C SER A 40 -10.78 -17.69 -15.93
N LYS A 41 -10.29 -18.51 -16.87
CA LYS A 41 -10.05 -19.94 -16.66
C LYS A 41 -9.08 -20.19 -15.52
N VAL A 42 -7.92 -19.53 -15.55
CA VAL A 42 -6.88 -19.67 -14.51
C VAL A 42 -7.43 -19.30 -13.13
N LEU A 43 -8.12 -18.17 -13.00
CA LEU A 43 -8.71 -17.77 -11.72
C LEU A 43 -9.77 -18.79 -11.24
N SER A 44 -10.54 -19.37 -12.14
CA SER A 44 -11.60 -20.32 -11.82
C SER A 44 -11.07 -21.70 -11.39
N GLU A 45 -10.00 -22.17 -12.04
CA GLU A 45 -9.46 -23.52 -11.86
C GLU A 45 -8.33 -23.61 -10.81
N THR A 46 -7.65 -22.50 -10.52
CA THR A 46 -6.54 -22.50 -9.58
C THR A 46 -6.98 -22.77 -8.14
N SER A 47 -6.21 -23.60 -7.43
CA SER A 47 -6.35 -23.80 -5.98
C SER A 47 -5.58 -22.78 -5.14
N ARG A 48 -4.93 -21.79 -5.77
CA ARG A 48 -4.11 -20.80 -5.07
C ARG A 48 -4.93 -19.71 -4.38
N ILE A 49 -6.13 -19.42 -4.88
CA ILE A 49 -7.03 -18.42 -4.31
C ILE A 49 -7.80 -19.10 -3.17
N PRO A 50 -7.65 -18.64 -1.92
CA PRO A 50 -8.28 -19.28 -0.79
C PRO A 50 -9.71 -18.75 -0.63
N TRP A 51 -10.61 -19.17 -1.53
CA TRP A 51 -12.01 -18.68 -1.62
C TRP A 51 -12.81 -18.75 -0.32
N THR A 52 -12.38 -19.57 0.65
CA THR A 52 -13.04 -19.77 1.96
C THR A 52 -12.31 -19.08 3.12
N GLU A 53 -11.20 -18.39 2.86
CA GLU A 53 -10.38 -17.69 3.86
C GLU A 53 -10.32 -16.19 3.55
N LYS A 54 -9.70 -15.40 4.43
CA LYS A 54 -9.50 -13.96 4.20
C LYS A 54 -8.43 -13.73 3.12
N PHE A 55 -8.80 -13.04 2.05
CA PHE A 55 -7.86 -12.59 1.02
C PHE A 55 -8.22 -11.23 0.46
N VAL A 56 -7.24 -10.59 -0.18
CA VAL A 56 -7.40 -9.32 -0.88
C VAL A 56 -6.72 -9.41 -2.24
N PHE A 57 -7.41 -8.94 -3.29
CA PHE A 57 -6.78 -8.63 -4.57
C PHE A 57 -6.17 -7.23 -4.48
N GLU A 58 -4.85 -7.13 -4.41
CA GLU A 58 -4.16 -5.87 -4.13
C GLU A 58 -3.56 -5.28 -5.42
N VAL A 59 -3.59 -3.94 -5.55
CA VAL A 59 -3.02 -3.17 -6.68
C VAL A 59 -3.40 -3.77 -8.06
N THR A 60 -4.65 -4.19 -8.20
CA THR A 60 -5.12 -4.87 -9.40
C THR A 60 -5.49 -3.87 -10.49
N ALA A 61 -5.07 -4.15 -11.73
CA ALA A 61 -5.41 -3.30 -12.87
C ALA A 61 -6.94 -3.29 -13.10
N ARG A 62 -7.53 -2.09 -13.20
CA ARG A 62 -8.99 -1.89 -13.34
C ARG A 62 -9.62 -2.75 -14.44
N ARG A 63 -8.92 -2.95 -15.57
CA ARG A 63 -9.42 -3.79 -16.68
C ARG A 63 -9.67 -5.25 -16.32
N LEU A 64 -8.98 -5.78 -15.29
CA LEU A 64 -9.13 -7.17 -14.85
C LEU A 64 -10.32 -7.35 -13.91
N MET A 65 -10.87 -6.26 -13.36
CA MET A 65 -11.87 -6.31 -12.29
C MET A 65 -13.18 -6.97 -12.70
N PRO A 66 -13.76 -6.70 -13.88
CA PRO A 66 -14.99 -7.37 -14.30
C PRO A 66 -14.84 -8.90 -14.30
N THR A 67 -13.71 -9.42 -14.79
CA THR A 67 -13.43 -10.86 -14.81
C THR A 67 -13.22 -11.41 -13.41
N ILE A 68 -12.49 -10.70 -12.54
CA ILE A 68 -12.27 -11.12 -11.15
C ILE A 68 -13.59 -11.18 -10.39
N GLN A 69 -14.45 -10.16 -10.51
CA GLN A 69 -15.77 -10.14 -9.88
C GLN A 69 -16.65 -11.28 -10.38
N GLN A 70 -16.69 -11.52 -11.70
CA GLN A 70 -17.46 -12.62 -12.28
C GLN A 70 -17.02 -13.99 -11.72
N VAL A 71 -15.70 -14.25 -11.67
CA VAL A 71 -15.18 -15.51 -11.14
C VAL A 71 -15.44 -15.63 -9.64
N SER A 72 -15.29 -14.54 -8.89
CA SER A 72 -15.51 -14.54 -7.43
C SER A 72 -16.98 -14.80 -7.09
N ALA A 73 -17.90 -14.16 -7.80
CA ALA A 73 -19.34 -14.41 -7.65
C ALA A 73 -19.70 -15.87 -7.96
N ALA A 74 -19.11 -16.47 -9.01
CA ALA A 74 -19.28 -17.88 -9.33
C ALA A 74 -18.72 -18.84 -8.26
N LYS A 75 -17.80 -18.36 -7.42
CA LYS A 75 -17.26 -19.07 -6.25
C LYS A 75 -18.05 -18.79 -4.96
N GLY A 76 -19.13 -18.01 -5.02
CA GLY A 76 -19.91 -17.61 -3.85
C GLY A 76 -19.20 -16.58 -2.97
N CYS A 77 -18.22 -15.85 -3.52
CA CYS A 77 -17.47 -14.82 -2.83
C CYS A 77 -17.87 -13.45 -3.38
N ASP A 78 -18.45 -12.62 -2.52
CA ASP A 78 -18.74 -11.22 -2.83
C ASP A 78 -17.53 -10.36 -2.44
N LEU A 79 -17.00 -9.61 -3.41
CA LEU A 79 -15.80 -8.80 -3.21
C LEU A 79 -16.19 -7.34 -3.02
N GLU A 80 -15.78 -6.77 -1.90
CA GLU A 80 -15.78 -5.32 -1.72
C GLU A 80 -14.68 -4.71 -2.58
N MET A 81 -15.03 -3.64 -3.31
CA MET A 81 -14.12 -2.94 -4.19
C MET A 81 -13.79 -1.56 -3.64
N GLU A 82 -12.49 -1.28 -3.63
CA GLU A 82 -11.93 0.00 -3.25
C GLU A 82 -11.16 0.55 -4.45
N GLU A 83 -11.59 1.72 -4.96
CA GLU A 83 -10.99 2.33 -6.15
C GLU A 83 -9.98 3.42 -5.79
N GLY A 84 -8.78 3.31 -6.35
CA GLY A 84 -7.72 4.30 -6.22
C GLY A 84 -6.90 4.45 -7.50
N ALA A 85 -6.05 5.47 -7.51
CA ALA A 85 -5.09 5.72 -8.57
C ALA A 85 -3.66 5.58 -8.03
N ILE A 86 -2.77 5.04 -8.87
CA ILE A 86 -1.35 5.00 -8.57
C ILE A 86 -0.73 6.31 -9.06
N PHE A 87 -0.15 7.05 -8.13
CA PHE A 87 0.69 8.20 -8.43
C PHE A 87 2.14 7.78 -8.24
N PHE A 88 3.03 8.24 -9.13
CA PHE A 88 4.45 7.97 -9.01
C PHE A 88 5.26 9.18 -9.43
N ILE A 89 6.45 9.31 -8.85
CA ILE A 89 7.43 10.32 -9.26
C ILE A 89 8.36 9.64 -10.25
N PRO A 90 8.35 10.03 -11.54
CA PRO A 90 9.17 9.39 -12.56
C PRO A 90 10.66 9.52 -12.24
N PRO A 91 11.55 8.66 -12.77
CA PRO A 91 12.99 8.70 -12.47
C PRO A 91 13.63 10.08 -12.62
N GLU A 92 13.22 10.85 -13.63
CA GLU A 92 13.67 12.19 -13.96
C GLU A 92 13.02 13.31 -13.13
N GLY A 93 11.96 13.03 -12.35
CA GLY A 93 11.27 14.05 -11.57
C GLY A 93 12.09 14.50 -10.37
N GLU A 94 12.19 15.79 -10.09
CA GLU A 94 12.96 16.29 -8.94
C GLU A 94 12.16 16.14 -7.63
N ILE A 95 12.85 15.80 -6.53
CA ILE A 95 12.27 15.89 -5.17
C ILE A 95 13.00 17.03 -4.47
N GLU A 96 12.34 18.17 -4.38
CA GLU A 96 12.88 19.32 -3.66
C GLU A 96 12.79 19.09 -2.16
N ASP A 97 13.87 19.44 -1.45
CA ASP A 97 13.88 19.49 0.00
C ASP A 97 13.02 20.65 0.50
N LYS A 98 12.15 20.35 1.46
CA LYS A 98 11.31 21.37 2.10
C LYS A 98 11.91 21.77 3.44
N LEU A 99 12.06 23.07 3.66
CA LEU A 99 12.49 23.60 4.95
C LEU A 99 11.50 23.20 6.05
N LEU A 100 12.03 22.60 7.10
CA LEU A 100 11.26 22.24 8.29
C LEU A 100 11.20 23.44 9.23
N PRO A 101 10.04 23.69 9.86
CA PRO A 101 9.97 24.59 11.00
C PRO A 101 10.94 24.18 12.11
N GLU A 102 11.48 25.16 12.84
CA GLU A 102 12.52 24.90 13.85
C GLU A 102 12.05 24.00 15.00
N ASP A 103 10.75 23.91 15.27
CA ASP A 103 10.14 23.15 16.35
C ASP A 103 9.86 21.68 16.01
N VAL A 104 10.14 21.25 14.77
CA VAL A 104 9.93 19.87 14.32
C VAL A 104 11.19 19.24 13.74
N TYR A 105 11.21 17.91 13.69
CA TYR A 105 12.25 17.15 13.00
C TYR A 105 11.66 15.90 12.33
N LEU A 106 12.26 15.49 11.22
CA LEU A 106 11.94 14.25 10.53
C LEU A 106 12.82 13.14 11.10
N GLY A 107 12.25 11.97 11.41
CA GLY A 107 12.98 10.83 11.96
C GLY A 107 12.41 9.49 11.52
N PRO A 108 13.18 8.40 11.65
CA PRO A 108 12.70 7.06 11.34
C PRO A 108 11.61 6.63 12.33
N LEU A 109 10.68 5.82 11.84
CA LEU A 109 9.78 5.05 12.69
C LEU A 109 10.48 3.75 13.12
N ASP A 110 10.09 3.25 14.28
CA ASP A 110 10.42 1.91 14.78
C ASP A 110 9.14 1.17 15.22
N GLU A 111 9.29 -0.06 15.70
CA GLU A 111 8.17 -0.91 16.12
C GLU A 111 7.32 -0.28 17.24
N ASN A 112 7.89 0.60 18.09
CA ASN A 112 7.14 1.28 19.14
C ASN A 112 6.11 2.27 18.60
N HIS A 113 6.25 2.70 17.35
CA HIS A 113 5.30 3.59 16.68
C HIS A 113 4.15 2.84 15.99
N ALA A 114 4.22 1.50 15.89
CA ALA A 114 3.27 0.71 15.12
C ALA A 114 1.83 0.85 15.63
N ALA A 115 1.64 0.88 16.96
CA ALA A 115 0.33 1.08 17.57
C ALA A 115 -0.31 2.42 17.17
N GLU A 116 0.44 3.53 17.22
CA GLU A 116 -0.06 4.85 16.84
C GLU A 116 -0.35 4.95 15.35
N VAL A 117 0.52 4.41 14.48
CA VAL A 117 0.29 4.36 13.04
C VAL A 117 -0.96 3.54 12.72
N ASN A 118 -1.08 2.36 13.32
CA ASN A 118 -2.20 1.46 13.13
C ASN A 118 -3.53 2.08 13.58
N GLU A 119 -3.54 2.76 14.73
CA GLU A 119 -4.75 3.38 15.27
C GLU A 119 -5.34 4.41 14.31
N ASN A 120 -4.47 5.11 13.58
CA ASN A 120 -4.83 6.14 12.62
C ASN A 120 -5.08 5.63 11.18
N TRP A 121 -4.91 4.32 10.93
CA TRP A 121 -5.12 3.73 9.62
C TRP A 121 -6.61 3.35 9.41
N PRO A 122 -7.32 3.95 8.43
CA PRO A 122 -8.75 3.65 8.23
C PRO A 122 -9.04 2.20 7.84
N PHE A 123 -8.05 1.51 7.26
CA PHE A 123 -8.17 0.12 6.80
C PHE A 123 -7.58 -0.88 7.79
N LYS A 124 -7.44 -0.49 9.08
CA LYS A 124 -6.97 -1.39 10.13
C LYS A 124 -7.92 -2.59 10.32
N PHE A 125 -7.35 -3.72 10.69
CA PHE A 125 -8.05 -5.00 10.86
C PHE A 125 -7.44 -5.76 12.05
N PRO A 126 -8.07 -6.85 12.56
CA PRO A 126 -7.48 -7.62 13.65
C PRO A 126 -6.03 -8.03 13.37
N GLY A 127 -5.12 -7.59 14.23
CA GLY A 127 -3.68 -7.83 14.12
C GLY A 127 -2.91 -6.95 13.11
N SER A 128 -3.56 -5.97 12.50
CA SER A 128 -2.88 -5.02 11.60
C SER A 128 -1.78 -4.21 12.28
N GLU A 129 -1.77 -4.08 13.61
CA GLU A 129 -0.64 -3.49 14.35
C GLU A 129 0.65 -4.29 14.14
N MET A 130 0.59 -5.61 14.30
CA MET A 130 1.72 -6.51 14.03
C MET A 130 2.14 -6.42 12.56
N PHE A 131 1.17 -6.34 11.65
CA PHE A 131 1.44 -6.13 10.23
C PHE A 131 2.20 -4.81 10.01
N VAL A 132 1.75 -3.69 10.57
CA VAL A 132 2.43 -2.39 10.49
C VAL A 132 3.83 -2.45 11.08
N ALA A 133 4.01 -3.10 12.23
CA ALA A 133 5.34 -3.30 12.83
C ALA A 133 6.28 -4.05 11.88
N LEU A 134 5.82 -5.13 11.25
CA LEU A 134 6.59 -5.86 10.25
C LEU A 134 6.92 -5.01 9.01
N GLN A 135 6.03 -4.11 8.58
CA GLN A 135 6.32 -3.20 7.47
C GLN A 135 7.40 -2.18 7.85
N ILE A 136 7.32 -1.61 9.06
CA ILE A 136 8.35 -0.68 9.56
C ILE A 136 9.71 -1.40 9.68
N GLN A 137 9.72 -2.63 10.21
CA GLN A 137 10.92 -3.41 10.45
C GLN A 137 11.60 -3.89 9.14
N ASN A 138 10.82 -4.40 8.18
CA ASN A 138 11.35 -5.00 6.95
C ASN A 138 11.50 -3.99 5.79
N ASN A 139 10.80 -2.85 5.87
CA ASN A 139 10.98 -1.73 4.95
C ASN A 139 11.51 -0.53 5.74
N PHE A 140 10.69 0.50 5.88
CA PHE A 140 10.98 1.66 6.71
C PHE A 140 9.70 2.50 6.88
N GLY A 141 9.74 3.45 7.81
CA GLY A 141 8.76 4.52 7.89
C GLY A 141 9.42 5.80 8.36
N LEU A 142 8.75 6.93 8.11
CA LEU A 142 9.18 8.23 8.59
C LEU A 142 8.07 8.89 9.40
N GLY A 143 8.48 9.58 10.46
CA GLY A 143 7.63 10.41 11.30
C GLY A 143 8.17 11.84 11.35
N LEU A 144 7.26 12.80 11.39
CA LEU A 144 7.56 14.20 11.70
C LEU A 144 7.18 14.44 13.15
N PHE A 145 8.16 14.77 13.97
CA PHE A 145 8.03 14.85 15.41
C PHE A 145 8.21 16.29 15.90
N ARG A 146 7.46 16.68 16.93
CA ARG A 146 7.72 17.93 17.65
C ARG A 146 8.90 17.76 18.60
N LYS A 147 9.85 18.68 18.57
CA LYS A 147 11.06 18.63 19.43
C LYS A 147 10.79 18.73 20.92
N SER A 148 9.73 19.44 21.34
CA SER A 148 9.48 19.70 22.76
C SER A 148 9.02 18.47 23.54
N ASP A 149 8.34 17.52 22.88
CA ASP A 149 7.69 16.37 23.51
C ASP A 149 7.81 15.06 22.71
N ASN A 150 8.55 15.07 21.60
CA ASN A 150 8.65 13.96 20.64
C ASN A 150 7.30 13.44 20.14
N LYS A 151 6.25 14.27 20.17
CA LYS A 151 4.94 13.88 19.64
C LYS A 151 5.00 13.71 18.12
N MET A 152 4.54 12.57 17.62
CA MET A 152 4.36 12.34 16.19
C MET A 152 3.20 13.19 15.65
N LEU A 153 3.49 14.03 14.66
CA LEU A 153 2.54 14.97 14.06
C LEU A 153 2.04 14.50 12.69
N SER A 154 2.88 13.77 11.97
CA SER A 154 2.57 13.15 10.69
C SER A 154 3.50 11.96 10.48
N SER A 155 3.06 10.97 9.72
CA SER A 155 3.82 9.74 9.49
C SER A 155 3.44 9.09 8.16
N SER A 156 4.31 8.24 7.65
CA SER A 156 4.01 7.31 6.57
C SER A 156 4.94 6.08 6.69
N VAL A 157 4.47 4.95 6.17
CA VAL A 157 5.18 3.67 6.18
C VAL A 157 5.32 3.17 4.76
N SER A 158 6.47 2.59 4.42
CA SER A 158 6.64 1.86 3.17
C SER A 158 6.13 0.43 3.33
N PHE A 159 5.25 0.00 2.43
CA PHE A 159 4.66 -1.35 2.44
C PHE A 159 5.53 -2.35 1.66
N HIS A 160 5.13 -3.62 1.71
CA HIS A 160 5.73 -4.74 0.97
C HIS A 160 5.79 -4.52 -0.56
N SER A 161 4.96 -3.63 -1.10
CA SER A 161 5.02 -3.20 -2.50
C SER A 161 6.15 -2.19 -2.78
N GLY A 162 6.78 -1.64 -1.74
CA GLY A 162 7.88 -0.67 -1.82
C GLY A 162 7.45 0.78 -2.05
N GLY A 163 6.14 1.06 -2.09
CA GLY A 163 5.61 2.42 -2.23
C GLY A 163 5.42 3.15 -0.89
N ILE A 164 4.72 4.27 -0.93
CA ILE A 164 4.40 5.16 0.19
C ILE A 164 2.95 4.90 0.63
N PHE A 165 2.76 4.44 1.86
CA PHE A 165 1.46 4.01 2.38
C PHE A 165 1.21 4.54 3.80
N ILE A 166 -0.03 4.43 4.26
CA ILE A 166 -0.51 4.89 5.58
C ILE A 166 -0.02 6.33 5.87
N LEU A 167 -0.17 7.24 4.90
CA LEU A 167 0.08 8.65 5.16
C LEU A 167 -0.96 9.14 6.16
N TYR A 168 -0.50 9.68 7.28
CA TYR A 168 -1.34 10.31 8.28
C TYR A 168 -0.77 11.66 8.70
N SER A 169 -1.67 12.60 8.98
CA SER A 169 -1.35 13.89 9.61
C SER A 169 -2.37 14.15 10.71
N ASN A 170 -1.88 14.42 11.92
CA ASN A 170 -2.71 14.74 13.08
C ASN A 170 -3.65 15.90 12.74
N PRO A 171 -4.98 15.75 12.89
CA PRO A 171 -5.97 16.78 12.52
C PRO A 171 -5.69 18.17 13.09
N ASN A 172 -5.18 18.24 14.32
CA ASN A 172 -4.89 19.51 15.00
C ASN A 172 -3.66 20.25 14.43
N PHE A 173 -2.89 19.60 13.56
CA PHE A 173 -1.66 20.12 12.97
C PHE A 173 -1.67 20.09 11.42
N ARG A 174 -2.84 19.89 10.81
CA ARG A 174 -3.02 19.95 9.35
C ARG A 174 -2.85 21.38 8.81
N SER A 175 -2.72 21.49 7.49
CA SER A 175 -2.50 22.77 6.78
C SER A 175 -1.18 23.47 7.14
N ARG A 176 -0.22 22.74 7.71
CA ARG A 176 1.15 23.20 8.02
C ARG A 176 2.21 22.63 7.06
N GLY A 177 1.78 21.91 6.02
CA GLY A 177 2.68 21.28 5.05
C GLY A 177 3.35 19.99 5.51
N TYR A 178 3.00 19.45 6.69
CA TYR A 178 3.64 18.26 7.27
C TYR A 178 3.45 16.98 6.46
N GLY A 179 2.28 16.77 5.86
CA GLY A 179 2.05 15.64 4.97
C GLY A 179 2.97 15.67 3.74
N GLU A 180 3.17 16.85 3.15
CA GLU A 180 4.09 17.03 2.01
C GLU A 180 5.55 16.75 2.40
N VAL A 181 5.98 17.24 3.57
CA VAL A 181 7.31 16.94 4.13
C VAL A 181 7.53 15.43 4.23
N ILE A 182 6.54 14.70 4.77
CA ILE A 182 6.63 13.25 4.91
C ILE A 182 6.70 12.57 3.55
N ILE A 183 5.82 12.93 2.60
CA ILE A 183 5.82 12.34 1.25
C ILE A 183 7.17 12.55 0.56
N ARG A 184 7.74 13.76 0.62
CA ARG A 184 9.06 14.06 0.05
C ARG A 184 10.16 13.25 0.72
N GLY A 185 10.17 13.19 2.05
CA GLY A 185 11.12 12.38 2.81
C GLY A 185 11.05 10.90 2.44
N MET A 186 9.83 10.34 2.34
CA MET A 186 9.61 8.96 1.93
C MET A 186 10.10 8.73 0.50
N ALA A 187 9.78 9.64 -0.42
CA ALA A 187 10.19 9.54 -1.82
C ALA A 187 11.72 9.62 -1.98
N THR A 188 12.39 10.50 -1.23
CA THR A 188 13.86 10.60 -1.20
C THR A 188 14.48 9.30 -0.71
N GLU A 189 13.96 8.70 0.36
CA GLU A 189 14.45 7.43 0.88
C GLU A 189 14.21 6.27 -0.10
N ILE A 190 13.05 6.19 -0.74
CA ILE A 190 12.77 5.18 -1.78
C ILE A 190 13.76 5.30 -2.94
N ARG A 191 14.07 6.52 -3.40
CA ARG A 191 15.07 6.74 -4.44
C ARG A 191 16.47 6.35 -4.02
N ARG A 192 16.85 6.66 -2.78
CA ARG A 192 18.15 6.27 -2.21
C ARG A 192 18.32 4.74 -2.22
N GLN A 193 17.22 3.99 -2.13
CA GLN A 193 17.19 2.53 -2.26
C GLN A 193 17.09 2.03 -3.72
N GLY A 194 17.18 2.91 -4.71
CA GLY A 194 17.18 2.57 -6.14
C GLY A 194 15.79 2.21 -6.70
N ARG A 195 14.72 2.67 -6.06
CA ARG A 195 13.32 2.37 -6.43
C ARG A 195 12.60 3.62 -6.93
N ILE A 196 11.47 3.43 -7.62
CA ILE A 196 10.59 4.51 -8.07
C ILE A 196 9.58 4.80 -6.96
N PRO A 197 9.52 6.03 -6.41
CA PRO A 197 8.49 6.40 -5.44
C PRO A 197 7.11 6.36 -6.08
N PHE A 198 6.19 5.64 -5.44
CA PHE A 198 4.79 5.61 -5.83
C PHE A 198 3.88 5.47 -4.61
N GLY A 199 2.61 5.81 -4.75
CA GLY A 199 1.58 5.57 -3.75
C GLY A 199 0.25 5.25 -4.43
N ASN A 200 -0.58 4.45 -3.77
CA ASN A 200 -1.97 4.25 -4.17
C ASN A 200 -2.85 5.18 -3.34
N ILE A 201 -3.59 6.05 -4.02
CA ILE A 201 -4.46 7.04 -3.38
C ILE A 201 -5.90 6.71 -3.75
N MET A 202 -6.70 6.44 -2.73
CA MET A 202 -8.15 6.24 -2.86
C MET A 202 -8.80 7.46 -3.52
N THR A 203 -9.77 7.23 -4.40
CA THR A 203 -10.46 8.31 -5.16
C THR A 203 -11.10 9.36 -4.25
N GLU A 204 -11.62 8.95 -3.09
CA GLU A 204 -12.20 9.82 -2.07
C GLU A 204 -11.15 10.71 -1.36
N ASN A 205 -9.86 10.35 -1.40
CA ASN A 205 -8.79 11.05 -0.70
C ASN A 205 -8.20 12.20 -1.55
N ILE A 206 -9.04 13.22 -1.78
CA ILE A 206 -8.70 14.43 -2.56
C ILE A 206 -7.53 15.22 -1.93
N ALA A 207 -7.31 15.11 -0.63
CA ALA A 207 -6.22 15.80 0.04
C ALA A 207 -4.85 15.25 -0.40
N SER A 208 -4.71 13.92 -0.45
CA SER A 208 -3.45 13.29 -0.84
C SER A 208 -3.13 13.42 -2.33
N THR A 209 -4.13 13.56 -3.21
CA THR A 209 -3.88 13.74 -4.66
C THR A 209 -3.29 15.11 -5.02
N LYS A 210 -3.25 16.05 -4.07
CA LYS A 210 -2.71 17.40 -4.24
C LYS A 210 -1.32 17.60 -3.61
N LEU A 211 -0.81 16.58 -2.91
CA LEU A 211 0.52 16.59 -2.30
C LEU A 211 1.56 16.12 -3.32
#